data_AF-A0A443VU04-F1
#
_entry.id   AF-A0A443VU04-F1
#
_cell.length_a   1.000
_cell.length_b   1.000
_cell.length_c   1.000
_cell.angle_alpha   90.00
_cell.angle_beta   90.00
_cell.angle_gamma   90.00
#
_symmetry.space_group_name_H-M   'P 1'
#
loop_
_entity.id
_entity.type
_entity.pdbx_description
1 polymer ?
#
loop_
_entity_poly.entity_id
_entity_poly.type
_entity_poly.pdbx_seq_one_letter_code
_entity_poly.pdbx_strand_id
1 'polypeptide(L)' 'MMNIIKRIFCRIFRSLVSLHGPGLLTLLFAMAFIYFFPSGPLWPVGVFAIFIIYIFARYVKW' A
#
# COMPACT_ATOMS: atom_id res chain seq x y z
N MET A 1 20.41 -14.49 4.53
CA MET A 1 19.82 -13.50 5.47
C MET A 1 18.76 -12.62 4.81
N MET A 2 19.02 -12.07 3.61
CA MET A 2 18.07 -11.24 2.85
C MET A 2 16.70 -11.93 2.58
N ASN A 3 16.68 -13.24 2.37
CA ASN A 3 15.45 -13.99 2.10
C ASN A 3 14.52 -14.10 3.33
N ILE A 4 15.08 -14.18 4.54
CA ILE A 4 14.31 -14.29 5.78
C ILE A 4 13.67 -12.94 6.11
N ILE A 5 14.46 -11.86 5.97
CA ILE A 5 13.98 -10.48 6.15
C ILE A 5 12.83 -10.19 5.18
N LYS A 6 12.99 -10.52 3.88
CA LYS A 6 11.91 -10.38 2.90
C LYS A 6 10.65 -11.17 3.29
N ARG A 7 10.80 -12.39 3.81
CA ARG A 7 9.67 -13.25 4.18
C ARG A 7 8.91 -12.73 5.39
N ILE A 8 9.63 -12.21 6.39
CA ILE A 8 9.05 -11.60 7.59
C ILE A 8 8.39 -10.27 7.23
N PHE A 9 9.05 -9.45 6.42
CA PHE A 9 8.50 -8.18 5.94
C PHE A 9 7.21 -8.41 5.13
N CYS A 10 7.19 -9.40 4.23
CA CYS A 10 5.98 -9.79 3.51
C CYS A 10 4.87 -10.29 4.45
N ARG A 11 5.18 -11.05 5.50
CA ARG A 11 4.18 -11.52 6.47
C ARG A 11 3.59 -10.38 7.30
N ILE A 12 4.44 -9.47 7.78
CA ILE A 12 4.01 -8.30 8.55
C ILE A 12 3.20 -7.36 7.65
N PHE A 13 3.67 -7.11 6.42
CA PHE A 13 2.89 -6.37 5.43
C PHE A 13 1.55 -7.02 5.21
N ARG A 14 1.48 -8.36 5.03
CA ARG A 14 0.22 -9.07 4.81
C ARG A 14 -0.75 -8.97 6.00
N SER A 15 -0.25 -9.02 7.23
CA SER A 15 -1.09 -8.81 8.42
C SER A 15 -1.53 -7.36 8.61
N LEU A 16 -0.66 -6.37 8.40
CA LEU A 16 -1.04 -4.94 8.44
C LEU A 16 -2.04 -4.59 7.34
N VAL A 17 -1.81 -5.16 6.15
CA VAL A 17 -2.72 -5.10 5.00
C VAL A 17 -4.07 -5.68 5.41
N SER A 18 -4.13 -6.84 6.05
CA SER A 18 -5.42 -7.40 6.49
C SER A 18 -6.20 -6.55 7.51
N LEU A 19 -5.54 -5.76 8.36
CA LEU A 19 -6.17 -5.02 9.47
C LEU A 19 -6.39 -3.53 9.20
N HIS A 20 -5.55 -2.89 8.40
CA HIS A 20 -5.54 -1.44 8.12
C HIS A 20 -5.24 -1.12 6.63
N GLY A 21 -5.32 -2.14 5.78
CA GLY A 21 -4.53 -2.19 4.56
C GLY A 21 -4.79 -1.17 3.48
N PRO A 22 -6.03 -0.80 3.16
CA PRO A 22 -6.23 0.19 2.11
C PRO A 22 -5.71 1.57 2.54
N GLY A 23 -6.01 1.97 3.78
CA GLY A 23 -5.68 3.29 4.31
C GLY A 23 -4.17 3.48 4.52
N LEU A 24 -3.52 2.57 5.24
CA LEU A 24 -2.07 2.68 5.52
C LEU A 24 -1.22 2.59 4.25
N LEU A 25 -1.59 1.71 3.31
CA LEU A 25 -0.83 1.55 2.07
C LEU A 25 -0.98 2.77 1.16
N THR A 26 -2.17 3.36 1.12
CA THR A 26 -2.41 4.61 0.39
C THR A 26 -1.66 5.78 1.03
N LEU A 27 -1.62 5.86 2.36
CA LEU A 27 -0.87 6.89 3.09
C LEU A 27 0.64 6.79 2.85
N LEU A 28 1.20 5.57 2.94
CA LEU A 28 2.61 5.31 2.67
C LEU A 28 2.96 5.68 1.22
N PHE A 29 2.09 5.31 0.28
CA PHE A 29 2.25 5.65 -1.13
C PHE A 29 2.20 7.16 -1.36
N ALA A 30 1.25 7.87 -0.72
CA ALA A 30 1.14 9.32 -0.82
C ALA A 30 2.40 10.03 -0.30
N MET A 31 2.91 9.61 0.87
CA MET A 31 4.16 10.14 1.43
C MET A 31 5.35 9.92 0.50
N ALA A 32 5.51 8.70 -0.03
CA ALA A 32 6.57 8.38 -0.97
C ALA A 32 6.43 9.15 -2.30
N PHE A 33 5.20 9.33 -2.79
CA PHE A 33 4.92 10.04 -4.04
C PHE A 33 5.23 11.53 -3.93
N ILE A 34 4.85 12.18 -2.83
CA ILE A 34 5.18 13.59 -2.56
C ILE A 34 6.70 13.79 -2.41
N TYR A 35 7.39 12.82 -1.81
CA TYR A 35 8.84 12.88 -1.66
C TYR A 35 9.58 12.77 -3.00
N PHE A 36 9.15 11.85 -3.88
CA PHE A 36 9.76 11.67 -5.21
C PHE A 36 9.31 12.71 -6.24
N PHE A 37 8.08 13.19 -6.13
CA PHE A 37 7.47 14.14 -7.06
C PHE A 37 6.85 15.31 -6.30
N PRO A 38 7.67 16.24 -5.78
CA PRO A 38 7.21 17.37 -4.98
C PRO A 38 6.30 18.35 -5.74
N SER A 39 6.35 18.34 -7.06
CA SER A 39 5.51 19.14 -7.97
C SER A 39 4.58 18.29 -8.82
N GLY A 40 4.51 16.99 -8.55
CA GLY A 40 3.77 16.03 -9.36
C GLY A 40 2.26 16.17 -9.22
N PRO A 41 1.49 15.78 -10.25
CA PRO A 41 0.03 15.75 -10.17
C PRO A 41 -0.42 14.79 -9.05
N LEU A 42 -1.43 15.18 -8.26
CA LEU A 42 -1.95 14.39 -7.13
C LEU A 42 -2.81 13.18 -7.55
N TRP A 43 -3.21 13.13 -8.82
CA TRP A 43 -4.10 12.12 -9.39
C TRP A 43 -3.62 10.66 -9.25
N PRO A 44 -2.31 10.34 -9.35
CA PRO A 44 -1.79 8.99 -9.16
C PRO A 44 -2.07 8.43 -7.76
N VAL A 45 -2.12 9.29 -6.73
CA VAL A 45 -2.48 8.87 -5.36
C VAL A 45 -3.93 8.42 -5.31
N GLY A 46 -4.84 9.16 -5.96
CA GLY A 46 -6.25 8.80 -6.05
C GLY A 46 -6.48 7.50 -6.84
N VAL A 47 -5.80 7.35 -7.99
CA VAL A 47 -5.86 6.11 -8.79
C VAL A 47 -5.35 4.92 -7.98
N PHE A 48 -4.25 5.10 -7.24
CA PHE A 48 -3.68 4.06 -6.40
C PHE A 48 -4.62 3.67 -5.25
N ALA A 49 -5.29 4.65 -4.62
CA ALA A 49 -6.28 4.40 -3.58
C ALA A 49 -7.43 3.52 -4.09
N ILE A 50 -8.02 3.87 -5.24
CA ILE A 50 -9.13 3.11 -5.85
C ILE A 50 -8.69 1.70 -6.21
N PHE A 51 -7.48 1.56 -6.78
CA PHE A 51 -6.92 0.28 -7.16
C PHE A 51 -6.71 -0.65 -5.96
N ILE A 52 -6.15 -0.12 -4.86
CA ILE A 52 -5.95 -0.86 -3.62
C ILE A 52 -7.28 -1.25 -2.98
N ILE A 53 -8.26 -0.34 -2.93
CA ILE A 53 -9.61 -0.62 -2.41
C ILE A 53 -10.27 -1.74 -3.22
N TYR A 54 -10.17 -1.70 -4.55
CA TYR A 54 -10.72 -2.73 -5.43
C TYR A 54 -10.08 -4.10 -5.22
N ILE A 55 -8.75 -4.15 -5.13
CA ILE A 55 -8.02 -5.40 -4.83
C ILE A 55 -8.44 -5.93 -3.46
N PHE A 56 -8.54 -5.07 -2.45
CA PHE A 56 -8.98 -5.48 -1.13
C PHE A 56 -10.41 -6.01 -1.13
N ALA A 57 -11.35 -5.29 -1.72
CA ALA A 57 -12.74 -5.73 -1.81
C ALA A 57 -12.89 -7.06 -2.55
N ARG A 58 -12.00 -7.35 -3.51
CA ARG A 58 -12.05 -8.57 -4.34
C ARG A 58 -11.31 -9.76 -3.74
N TYR A 59 -10.15 -9.54 -3.13
CA TYR A 59 -9.23 -10.59 -2.66
C TYR A 59 -9.24 -10.76 -1.14
N VAL A 60 -9.60 -9.72 -0.39
CA VAL A 60 -9.85 -9.77 1.06
C VAL A 60 -11.37 -9.88 1.23
N LYS A 61 -11.92 -11.00 0.76
CA LYS A 61 -13.24 -11.43 1.23
C LYS A 61 -13.08 -11.86 2.68
N TRP A 62 -13.79 -11.19 3.58
CA TRP A 62 -14.07 -11.70 4.93
C TRP A 62 -14.69 -13.09 4.83
#